data_AF-A0A1H6LTS8-F1
#
_entry.id   AF-A0A1H6LTS8-F1
#
_cell.length_a   1.000
_cell.length_b   1.000
_cell.length_c   1.000
_cell.angle_alpha   90.00
_cell.angle_beta   90.00
_cell.angle_gamma   90.00
#
_symmetry.space_group_name_H-M   'P 1'
#
loop_
_entity.id
_entity.type
_entity.pdbx_description
1 polymer ?
#
loop_
_entity_poly.entity_id
_entity_poly.type
_entity_poly.pdbx_seq_one_letter_code
_entity_poly.pdbx_strand_id
1 'polypeptide(L)'
;MRFILSMLIGLMSCLTHATPQFTQAECQMLNEQRLEIRRQLRQPYNPDHGQQLQARLKELEQLLKQHCRKPVKNPPAVVAPVPQPLL
;
A
#
# COMPACT_ATOMS: atom_id res chain seq x y z
N MET A 1 -36.43 -15.62 21.79
CA MET A 1 -35.39 -14.57 21.86
C MET A 1 -33.95 -15.06 21.63
N ARG A 2 -33.55 -16.27 22.05
CA ARG A 2 -32.18 -16.79 21.84
C ARG A 2 -31.76 -16.94 20.37
N PHE A 3 -32.66 -17.37 19.48
CA PHE A 3 -32.36 -17.60 18.06
C PHE A 3 -32.10 -16.32 17.25
N ILE A 4 -32.69 -15.19 17.66
CA ILE A 4 -32.52 -13.89 16.99
C ILE A 4 -31.08 -13.40 17.19
N LEU A 5 -30.51 -13.60 18.39
CA LEU A 5 -29.13 -13.23 18.69
C LEU A 5 -28.13 -14.04 17.86
N SER A 6 -28.36 -15.33 17.69
CA SER A 6 -27.51 -16.21 16.87
C SER A 6 -27.56 -15.85 15.38
N MET A 7 -28.73 -15.42 14.88
CA MET A 7 -28.88 -14.98 13.49
C MET A 7 -28.17 -13.64 13.22
N LEU A 8 -28.16 -12.74 14.21
CA LEU A 8 -27.46 -11.46 14.13
C LEU A 8 -25.92 -11.61 14.17
N ILE A 9 -25.40 -12.57 14.94
CA ILE A 9 -23.95 -12.84 15.03
C ILE A 9 -23.43 -13.50 13.74
N GLY A 10 -24.24 -14.32 13.07
CA GLY A 10 -23.88 -14.94 11.78
C GLY A 10 -23.69 -13.93 10.64
N LEU A 11 -24.46 -12.83 10.64
CA LEU A 11 -24.37 -11.79 9.60
C LEU A 11 -23.09 -10.95 9.68
N MET A 12 -22.47 -10.83 10.85
CA MET A 12 -21.28 -10.01 11.06
C MET A 12 -19.98 -10.67 10.60
N SER A 13 -19.99 -11.99 10.35
CA SER A 13 -18.80 -12.76 9.95
C SER A 13 -18.36 -12.54 8.49
N CYS A 14 -19.18 -11.89 7.66
CA CYS A 14 -18.91 -11.73 6.23
C CYS A 14 -18.33 -10.36 5.83
N LEU A 15 -18.11 -9.44 6.78
CA LEU A 15 -17.70 -8.05 6.49
C LEU A 15 -16.20 -7.80 6.65
N THR A 16 -15.34 -8.83 6.57
CA THR A 16 -13.90 -8.59 6.41
C THR A 16 -13.60 -8.21 4.96
N HIS A 17 -13.96 -6.98 4.59
CA HIS A 17 -13.44 -6.34 3.39
C HIS A 17 -11.93 -6.12 3.59
N ALA A 18 -11.14 -7.14 3.25
CA ALA A 18 -9.70 -6.99 3.14
C ALA A 18 -9.43 -5.99 2.02
N THR A 19 -9.00 -4.78 2.38
CA THR A 19 -8.48 -3.80 1.42
C THR A 19 -7.39 -4.48 0.59
N PRO A 20 -7.41 -4.37 -0.75
CA PRO A 20 -6.38 -4.98 -1.59
C PRO A 20 -5.02 -4.46 -1.12
N GLN A 21 -4.18 -5.39 -0.66
CA GLN A 21 -2.79 -5.08 -0.31
C GLN A 21 -1.97 -5.10 -1.59
N PHE A 22 -1.03 -4.16 -1.69
CA PHE A 22 -0.05 -4.21 -2.76
C PHE A 22 0.87 -5.41 -2.55
N THR A 23 1.31 -5.97 -3.66
CA THR A 23 2.39 -6.94 -3.68
C THR A 23 3.65 -6.31 -3.10
N GLN A 24 4.56 -7.15 -2.63
CA GLN A 24 5.85 -6.69 -2.13
C GLN A 24 6.63 -5.91 -3.20
N ALA A 25 6.57 -6.32 -4.47
CA ALA A 25 7.24 -5.64 -5.57
C ALA A 25 6.69 -4.21 -5.78
N GLU A 26 5.37 -4.05 -5.75
CA GLU A 26 4.73 -2.73 -5.83
C GLU A 26 5.11 -1.85 -4.63
N CYS A 27 5.12 -2.41 -3.42
CA CYS A 27 5.58 -1.70 -2.22
C CYS A 27 7.05 -1.27 -2.30
N GLN A 28 7.92 -2.10 -2.88
CA GLN A 28 9.32 -1.76 -3.11
C GLN A 28 9.45 -0.62 -4.12
N MET A 29 8.74 -0.70 -5.26
CA MET A 29 8.72 0.36 -6.27
C MET A 29 8.24 1.70 -5.68
N LEU A 30 7.15 1.70 -4.91
CA LEU A 30 6.64 2.92 -4.25
C LEU A 30 7.64 3.47 -3.22
N ASN A 31 8.34 2.59 -2.50
CA ASN A 31 9.37 3.00 -1.55
C ASN A 31 10.60 3.59 -2.26
N GLU A 32 11.00 3.06 -3.41
CA GLU A 32 12.06 3.62 -4.25
C GLU A 32 11.69 5.01 -4.76
N GLN A 33 10.46 5.19 -5.26
CA GLN A 33 9.94 6.49 -5.67
C GLN A 33 9.95 7.50 -4.50
N ARG A 34 9.53 7.07 -3.31
CA ARG A 34 9.59 7.89 -2.09
C ARG A 34 11.02 8.34 -1.78
N LEU A 35 11.99 7.42 -1.88
CA LEU A 35 13.40 7.72 -1.64
C LEU A 35 13.95 8.70 -2.67
N GLU A 36 13.57 8.55 -3.94
CA GLU A 36 13.97 9.45 -5.01
C GLU A 36 13.45 10.87 -4.81
N ILE A 37 12.16 11.04 -4.49
CA ILE A 37 11.60 12.36 -4.17
C ILE A 37 12.31 12.99 -2.96
N ARG A 38 12.66 12.19 -1.94
CA ARG A 38 13.45 12.66 -0.80
C ARG A 38 14.89 13.04 -1.16
N ARG A 39 15.46 12.53 -2.25
CA ARG A 39 16.75 13.00 -2.77
C ARG A 39 16.56 14.33 -3.50
N GLN A 40 15.54 14.44 -4.34
CA GLN A 40 15.23 15.66 -5.09
C GLN A 40 14.93 16.84 -4.14
N LEU A 41 14.20 16.60 -3.05
CA LEU A 41 13.95 17.60 -2.00
C LEU A 41 15.20 18.03 -1.20
N ARG A 42 16.35 17.37 -1.36
CA ARG A 42 17.63 17.81 -0.80
C ARG A 42 18.46 18.65 -1.77
N GLN A 43 18.07 18.67 -3.03
CA GLN A 43 18.71 19.50 -4.05
C GLN A 43 18.03 20.88 -4.07
N PRO A 44 18.69 21.90 -4.64
CA PRO A 44 18.03 23.16 -4.95
C PRO A 44 16.86 22.94 -5.91
N TYR A 45 15.72 23.56 -5.63
CA TYR A 45 14.52 23.53 -6.48
C TYR A 45 13.84 24.90 -6.46
N ASN A 46 13.03 25.16 -7.48
CA ASN A 46 12.12 26.30 -7.45
C ASN A 46 10.92 26.02 -6.51
N PRO A 47 10.26 27.04 -5.96
CA PRO A 47 9.18 26.87 -4.97
C PRO A 47 8.04 25.98 -5.45
N ASP A 48 7.59 26.14 -6.70
CA ASP A 48 6.47 25.38 -7.26
C ASP A 48 6.79 23.89 -7.38
N HIS A 49 8.00 23.57 -7.84
CA HIS A 49 8.49 22.20 -7.92
C HIS A 49 8.64 21.60 -6.52
N GLY A 50 9.13 22.37 -5.55
CA GLY A 50 9.19 21.95 -4.15
C GLY A 50 7.81 21.56 -3.58
N GLN A 51 6.79 22.37 -3.85
CA GLN A 51 5.41 22.07 -3.44
C GLN A 51 4.88 20.78 -4.09
N GLN A 52 5.12 20.58 -5.39
CA GLN A 52 4.73 19.37 -6.10
C GLN A 52 5.42 18.12 -5.53
N LEU A 53 6.73 18.21 -5.24
CA LEU A 53 7.48 17.12 -4.63
C LEU A 53 6.95 16.77 -3.24
N GLN A 54 6.64 17.77 -2.42
CA GLN A 54 6.04 17.55 -1.09
C GLN A 54 4.65 16.91 -1.18
N ALA A 55 3.81 17.35 -2.11
CA ALA A 55 2.48 16.77 -2.35
C ALA A 55 2.59 15.29 -2.75
N ARG A 56 3.43 14.97 -3.75
CA ARG A 56 3.68 13.59 -4.18
C ARG A 56 4.27 12.73 -3.07
N LEU A 57 5.16 13.29 -2.25
CA LEU A 57 5.74 12.56 -1.11
C LEU A 57 4.66 12.15 -0.12
N LYS A 58 3.73 13.06 0.20
CA LYS A 58 2.61 12.80 1.11
C LYS A 58 1.67 11.73 0.57
N GLU A 59 1.36 11.78 -0.73
CA GLU A 59 0.54 10.77 -1.40
C GLU A 59 1.20 9.38 -1.33
N LEU A 60 2.49 9.28 -1.64
CA LEU A 60 3.25 8.02 -1.54
C LEU A 60 3.29 7.48 -0.12
N GLU A 61 3.49 8.33 0.88
CA GLU A 61 3.49 7.92 2.28
C GLU A 61 2.12 7.38 2.72
N GLN A 62 1.03 7.99 2.23
CA GLN A 62 -0.32 7.52 2.48
C GLN A 62 -0.59 6.17 1.80
N LEU A 63 -0.20 5.99 0.53
CA LEU A 63 -0.32 4.73 -0.20
C LEU A 63 0.45 3.61 0.50
N LEU A 64 1.71 3.87 0.89
CA LEU A 64 2.52 2.91 1.63
C LEU A 64 1.88 2.56 2.98
N LYS A 65 1.35 3.54 3.71
CA LYS A 65 0.68 3.29 5.01
C LYS A 65 -0.60 2.45 4.86
N GLN A 66 -1.36 2.67 3.79
CA GLN A 66 -2.64 1.99 3.55
C GLN A 66 -2.46 0.58 3.00
N HIS A 67 -1.53 0.37 2.06
CA HIS A 67 -1.44 -0.86 1.28
C HIS A 67 -0.21 -1.72 1.60
N CYS A 68 0.84 -1.15 2.19
CA CYS A 68 2.07 -1.86 2.51
C CYS A 68 2.19 -2.06 4.04
N ARG A 69 1.76 -3.23 4.53
CA ARG A 69 2.05 -3.63 5.92
C ARG A 69 3.57 -3.82 6.11
N LYS A 70 4.03 -3.70 7.36
CA LYS A 70 5.46 -3.72 7.75
C LYS A 70 6.25 -4.75 6.92
N PRO A 71 7.34 -4.33 6.24
CA PRO A 71 8.16 -5.24 5.45
C PRO A 71 8.68 -6.35 6.36
N VAL A 72 8.46 -7.59 5.93
CA VAL A 72 9.07 -8.77 6.55
C VAL A 72 10.59 -8.62 6.40
N LYS A 73 11.34 -8.90 7.46
CA LYS A 73 12.81 -8.68 7.55
C LYS A 73 13.62 -9.34 6.42
N ASN A 74 13.04 -10.34 5.76
CA ASN A 74 13.53 -10.97 4.53
C ASN A 74 12.44 -10.93 3.45
N PRO A 75 12.42 -9.91 2.58
CA PRO A 75 11.60 -9.95 1.38
C PRO A 75 12.01 -11.16 0.52
N PRO A 76 11.11 -12.12 0.18
CA PRO A 76 11.39 -13.10 -0.86
C PRO A 76 11.86 -12.38 -2.13
N ALA A 77 12.92 -12.90 -2.73
CA ALA A 77 13.46 -12.41 -3.99
C ALA A 77 12.35 -12.36 -5.04
N VAL A 78 12.33 -11.27 -5.82
CA VAL A 78 11.35 -10.98 -6.86
C VAL A 78 11.18 -12.20 -7.77
N VAL A 79 10.06 -12.92 -7.62
CA VAL A 79 9.55 -13.81 -8.66
C VAL A 79 8.53 -12.97 -9.41
N ALA A 80 8.87 -12.60 -10.65
CA ALA A 80 7.99 -11.88 -11.55
C ALA A 80 6.59 -12.55 -11.60
N PRO A 81 5.50 -11.79 -11.76
CA PRO A 81 4.16 -12.34 -11.75
C PRO A 81 4.03 -13.36 -12.89
N VAL A 82 3.84 -14.63 -12.53
CA VAL A 82 3.42 -15.68 -13.47
C VAL A 82 2.01 -15.28 -13.94
N PRO A 83 1.75 -15.20 -15.25
CA PRO A 83 0.41 -14.95 -15.77
C PRO A 83 -0.52 -16.07 -15.29
N GLN A 84 -1.56 -15.73 -14.55
CA GLN A 84 -2.63 -16.68 -14.23
C GLN A 84 -3.42 -16.97 -15.52
N PRO A 85 -3.58 -18.24 -15.93
CA PRO A 85 -4.44 -18.55 -17.05
C PRO A 85 -5.90 -18.38 -16.62
N LEU A 86 -6.62 -17.53 -17.35
CA LEU A 86 -8.09 -17.47 -17.34
C LEU A 86 -8.63 -18.85 -17.72
N LEU A 87 -9.42 -19.45 -16.82
CA LEU A 87 -10.28 -20.60 -17.09
C LEU A 87 -11.37 -20.23 -18.10
#